data_AF-A0A1N6FH44-F1
#
_entry.id   AF-A0A1N6FH44-F1
#
_cell.length_a   1.000
_cell.length_b   1.000
_cell.length_c   1.000
_cell.angle_alpha   90.00
_cell.angle_beta   90.00
_cell.angle_gamma   90.00
#
_symmetry.space_group_name_H-M   'P 1'
#
loop_
_entity.id
_entity.type
_entity.pdbx_description
1 polymer ?
#
loop_
_entity_poly.entity_id
_entity_poly.type
_entity_poly.pdbx_seq_one_letter_code
_entity_poly.pdbx_strand_id
1 'polypeptide(L)'
;MRMVRRWSGVSKLVLALSVAFLAGGNVSASTLVTYSTSGTVESSGVTGSGVISFKSLTNASFDSPSFFSLGDFQVAALPAGESTVYKNTPFSITLIANEVDGGVPVPNGTPIVISGVLDGTVTGGKQSTVRALFNPIGEVPFMTGAFANVLTLPVTDIYLVPSTTNEGVTTAEAHLRTSPVPEPTTIALFLTTLAGLGLRHRFRTTSPV
;
A
#
# COMPACT_ATOMS: atom_id res chain seq x y z
N MET A 1 57.85 6.12 -49.77
CA MET A 1 57.06 6.94 -48.81
C MET A 1 55.78 6.20 -48.49
N ARG A 2 55.58 5.77 -47.25
CA ARG A 2 54.48 4.88 -46.82
C ARG A 2 53.56 5.68 -45.89
N MET A 3 52.35 6.01 -46.35
CA MET A 3 51.37 6.75 -45.56
C MET A 3 50.66 5.80 -44.58
N VAL A 4 50.83 6.06 -43.28
CA VAL A 4 50.15 5.32 -42.21
C VAL A 4 48.90 6.09 -41.81
N ARG A 5 47.73 5.60 -42.20
CA ARG A 5 46.43 6.22 -41.91
C ARG A 5 46.01 5.81 -40.49
N ARG A 6 46.20 6.70 -39.50
CA ARG A 6 45.80 6.46 -38.10
C ARG A 6 44.27 6.46 -37.96
N TRP A 7 43.74 5.38 -37.40
CA TRP A 7 42.31 5.16 -37.17
C TRP A 7 41.93 5.73 -35.79
N SER A 8 41.32 6.92 -35.77
CA SER A 8 40.93 7.66 -34.55
C SER A 8 39.42 7.60 -34.28
N GLY A 9 38.82 6.40 -34.40
CA GLY A 9 37.36 6.22 -34.37
C GLY A 9 36.74 5.68 -33.08
N VAL A 10 37.53 5.23 -32.10
CA VAL A 10 36.99 4.41 -30.99
C VAL A 10 36.57 5.24 -29.76
N SER A 11 37.17 6.41 -29.52
CA SER A 11 37.01 7.13 -28.26
C SER A 11 35.66 7.84 -28.06
N LYS A 12 34.94 8.20 -29.13
CA LYS A 12 33.66 8.94 -29.02
C LYS A 12 32.46 8.06 -28.67
N LEU A 13 32.52 6.76 -28.94
CA LEU A 13 31.39 5.84 -28.74
C LEU A 13 31.29 5.37 -27.27
N VAL A 14 32.43 5.28 -26.58
CA VAL A 14 32.48 4.89 -25.16
C VAL A 14 31.91 5.99 -24.26
N LEU A 15 32.14 7.27 -24.59
CA LEU A 15 31.68 8.40 -23.78
C LEU A 15 30.18 8.66 -23.86
N ALA A 16 29.53 8.28 -24.97
CA ALA A 16 28.07 8.36 -25.12
C ALA A 16 27.33 7.22 -24.39
N LEU A 17 27.96 6.04 -24.27
CA LEU A 17 27.38 4.89 -23.59
C LEU A 17 27.44 5.06 -22.05
N SER A 18 28.49 5.68 -21.52
CA SER A 18 28.63 5.92 -20.07
C SER A 18 27.64 6.96 -19.53
N VAL A 19 27.19 7.93 -20.35
CA VAL A 19 26.16 8.90 -19.94
C VAL A 19 24.76 8.28 -19.92
N ALA A 20 24.46 7.34 -20.82
CA ALA A 20 23.18 6.63 -20.85
C ALA A 20 22.99 5.68 -19.65
N PHE A 21 24.08 5.12 -19.10
CA PHE A 21 24.03 4.27 -17.91
C PHE A 21 23.86 5.03 -16.59
N LEU A 22 24.20 6.32 -16.53
CA LEU A 22 24.04 7.15 -15.33
C LEU A 22 22.66 7.81 -15.21
N ALA A 23 21.85 7.81 -16.26
CA ALA A 23 20.51 8.40 -16.27
C ALA A 23 19.40 7.43 -15.81
N GLY A 24 19.71 6.16 -15.55
CA GLY A 24 18.75 5.13 -15.13
C GLY A 24 18.59 5.00 -13.61
N GLY A 25 18.85 6.06 -12.85
CA GLY A 25 18.49 6.06 -11.43
C GLY A 25 16.97 5.97 -11.33
N ASN A 26 16.44 4.88 -10.78
CA ASN A 26 15.03 4.74 -10.44
C ASN A 26 14.70 5.81 -9.38
N VAL A 27 14.36 7.02 -9.82
CA VAL A 27 13.67 8.00 -9.00
C VAL A 27 12.26 7.44 -8.84
N SER A 28 12.06 6.61 -7.81
CA SER A 28 10.73 6.20 -7.41
C SER A 28 10.08 7.43 -6.79
N ALA A 29 9.28 8.15 -7.57
CA ALA A 29 8.36 9.12 -7.01
C ALA A 29 7.45 8.40 -6.00
N SER A 30 7.10 9.06 -4.89
CA SER A 30 6.02 8.55 -4.05
C SER A 30 4.74 8.54 -4.87
N THR A 31 3.96 7.47 -4.72
CA THR A 31 2.69 7.32 -5.42
C THR A 31 1.57 7.76 -4.50
N LEU A 32 0.78 8.75 -4.93
CA LEU A 32 -0.36 9.24 -4.17
C LEU A 32 -1.51 8.25 -4.28
N VAL A 33 -1.95 7.73 -3.14
CA VAL A 33 -3.09 6.81 -3.04
C VAL A 33 -4.24 7.54 -2.38
N THR A 34 -5.41 7.52 -3.01
CA THR A 34 -6.66 7.95 -2.40
C THR A 34 -7.54 6.74 -2.10
N TYR A 35 -8.23 6.76 -0.97
CA TYR A 35 -9.02 5.63 -0.50
C TYR A 35 -10.17 6.09 0.39
N SER A 36 -11.09 5.16 0.63
CA SER A 36 -12.16 5.31 1.62
C SER A 36 -12.30 4.01 2.39
N THR A 37 -12.74 4.13 3.64
CA THR A 37 -13.04 2.99 4.48
C THR A 37 -14.45 3.09 4.99
N SER A 38 -15.06 1.94 5.24
CA SER A 38 -16.29 1.84 6.02
C SER A 38 -16.13 0.71 7.02
N GLY A 39 -16.73 0.81 8.20
CA GLY A 39 -16.63 -0.27 9.17
C GLY A 39 -17.91 -0.48 9.95
N THR A 40 -18.06 -1.70 10.44
CA THR A 40 -19.20 -2.14 11.23
C THR A 40 -18.71 -2.91 12.44
N VAL A 41 -19.38 -2.72 13.57
CA VAL A 41 -19.22 -3.52 14.78
C VAL A 41 -20.55 -4.19 15.02
N GLU A 42 -20.56 -5.52 15.09
CA GLU A 42 -21.79 -6.27 15.30
C GLU A 42 -22.25 -6.20 16.75
N SER A 43 -23.52 -6.50 17.00
CA SER A 43 -24.09 -6.61 18.35
C SER A 43 -23.93 -8.02 18.95
N SER A 44 -23.51 -9.00 18.14
CA SER A 44 -23.29 -10.37 18.61
C SER A 44 -22.12 -10.41 19.60
N GLY A 45 -22.24 -11.18 20.68
CA GLY A 45 -21.21 -11.26 21.73
C GLY A 45 -21.15 -10.06 22.70
N VAL A 46 -22.03 -9.06 22.55
CA VAL A 46 -22.11 -7.91 23.46
C VAL A 46 -23.07 -8.21 24.61
N THR A 47 -22.63 -7.99 25.86
CA THR A 47 -23.47 -8.04 27.06
C THR A 47 -23.44 -6.68 27.75
N GLY A 48 -24.57 -5.96 27.75
CA GLY A 48 -24.67 -4.57 28.18
C GLY A 48 -25.05 -3.62 27.02
N SER A 49 -24.83 -2.31 27.20
CA SER A 49 -25.05 -1.32 26.14
C SER A 49 -23.83 -1.23 25.23
N GLY A 50 -23.98 -1.50 23.93
CA GLY A 50 -22.89 -1.35 22.97
C GLY A 50 -22.44 0.12 22.86
N VAL A 51 -21.18 0.39 23.16
CA VAL A 51 -20.58 1.73 23.18
C VAL A 51 -19.41 1.91 22.22
N ILE A 52 -19.03 0.86 21.49
CA ILE A 52 -17.95 0.92 20.51
C ILE A 52 -18.55 1.12 19.12
N SER A 53 -18.06 2.13 18.41
CA SER A 53 -18.39 2.40 17.02
C SER A 53 -17.12 2.52 16.18
N PHE A 54 -17.28 2.49 14.85
CA PHE A 54 -16.18 2.67 13.91
C PHE A 54 -16.38 3.95 13.10
N LYS A 55 -15.43 4.87 13.18
CA LYS A 55 -15.38 6.10 12.40
C LYS A 55 -14.67 5.85 11.08
N SER A 56 -15.46 5.89 10.03
CA SER A 56 -15.06 5.66 8.65
C SER A 56 -14.29 6.85 8.08
N LEU A 57 -13.43 6.60 7.08
CA LEU A 57 -12.71 7.65 6.35
C LEU A 57 -13.28 7.79 4.94
N THR A 58 -13.46 9.03 4.49
CA THR A 58 -13.94 9.34 3.14
C THR A 58 -12.87 10.15 2.40
N ASN A 59 -12.48 9.70 1.21
CA ASN A 59 -11.49 10.36 0.35
C ASN A 59 -10.19 10.73 1.07
N ALA A 60 -9.70 9.85 1.93
CA ALA A 60 -8.41 10.00 2.58
C ALA A 60 -7.28 9.74 1.57
N SER A 61 -6.09 10.29 1.83
CA SER A 61 -4.95 10.13 0.93
C SER A 61 -3.62 9.98 1.67
N PHE A 62 -2.67 9.29 1.06
CA PHE A 62 -1.30 9.16 1.56
C PHE A 62 -0.31 8.86 0.42
N ASP A 63 0.96 9.11 0.69
CA ASP A 63 2.07 8.75 -0.19
C ASP A 63 2.54 7.31 0.09
N SER A 64 2.47 6.43 -0.92
CA SER A 64 2.97 5.07 -0.85
C SER A 64 4.47 5.00 -1.22
N PRO A 65 5.27 4.13 -0.57
CA PRO A 65 4.88 3.19 0.49
C PRO A 65 4.79 3.87 1.88
N SER A 66 3.71 3.60 2.61
CA SER A 66 3.52 4.12 3.98
C SER A 66 2.49 3.31 4.76
N PHE A 67 2.53 3.49 6.08
CA PHE A 67 1.39 3.20 6.95
C PHE A 67 0.30 4.23 6.70
N PHE A 68 -0.95 3.81 6.83
CA PHE A 68 -2.12 4.67 6.67
C PHE A 68 -3.24 4.20 7.61
N SER A 69 -4.13 5.13 7.94
CA SER A 69 -5.27 4.86 8.82
C SER A 69 -6.36 4.08 8.07
N LEU A 70 -6.91 3.04 8.70
CA LEU A 70 -8.11 2.37 8.25
C LEU A 70 -9.38 3.06 8.77
N GLY A 71 -9.24 4.04 9.67
CA GLY A 71 -10.31 4.64 10.46
C GLY A 71 -10.07 4.45 11.94
N ASP A 72 -11.04 4.88 12.76
CA ASP A 72 -10.89 4.87 14.21
C ASP A 72 -11.98 4.05 14.89
N PHE A 73 -11.61 3.24 15.87
CA PHE A 73 -12.55 2.77 16.88
C PHE A 73 -12.81 3.89 17.87
N GLN A 74 -14.09 4.15 18.15
CA GLN A 74 -14.51 5.14 19.13
C GLN A 74 -15.26 4.45 20.27
N VAL A 75 -14.77 4.60 21.50
CA VAL A 75 -15.41 4.11 22.71
C VAL A 75 -16.17 5.24 23.39
N ALA A 76 -17.50 5.18 23.35
CA ALA A 76 -18.35 6.13 24.05
C ALA A 76 -18.31 5.91 25.58
N ALA A 77 -18.58 6.98 26.33
CA ALA A 77 -18.60 6.92 27.79
C ALA A 77 -19.80 6.10 28.29
N LEU A 78 -19.54 5.15 29.20
CA LEU A 78 -20.58 4.51 30.00
C LEU A 78 -20.84 5.30 31.30
N PRO A 79 -22.10 5.36 31.77
CA PRO A 79 -22.41 5.85 33.12
C PRO A 79 -21.59 5.15 34.21
N ALA A 80 -21.35 5.85 35.32
CA ALA A 80 -20.60 5.28 36.43
C ALA A 80 -21.34 4.06 37.02
N GLY A 81 -20.62 2.95 37.19
CA GLY A 81 -21.17 1.70 37.71
C GLY A 81 -21.72 0.76 36.64
N GLU A 82 -21.83 1.21 35.39
CA GLU A 82 -22.19 0.35 34.26
C GLU A 82 -20.97 -0.31 33.61
N SER A 83 -21.21 -1.44 32.98
CA SER A 83 -20.18 -2.18 32.26
C SER A 83 -20.78 -2.87 31.02
N THR A 84 -19.98 -2.90 29.95
CA THR A 84 -20.30 -3.63 28.73
C THR A 84 -19.18 -4.60 28.42
N VAL A 85 -19.52 -5.88 28.28
CA VAL A 85 -18.59 -6.95 27.92
C VAL A 85 -18.72 -7.25 26.43
N TYR A 86 -17.58 -7.33 25.75
CA TYR A 86 -17.45 -7.79 24.38
C TYR A 86 -16.78 -9.15 24.41
N LYS A 87 -17.41 -10.17 23.84
CA LYS A 87 -16.90 -11.54 23.81
C LYS A 87 -17.00 -12.09 22.39
N ASN A 88 -15.87 -12.15 21.71
CA ASN A 88 -15.72 -12.46 20.29
C ASN A 88 -16.71 -11.65 19.43
N THR A 89 -16.89 -10.36 19.75
CA THR A 89 -17.85 -9.51 19.02
C THR A 89 -17.28 -9.16 17.64
N PRO A 90 -17.85 -9.64 16.53
CA PRO A 90 -17.28 -9.43 15.21
C PRO A 90 -17.27 -7.94 14.81
N PHE A 91 -16.23 -7.56 14.08
CA PHE A 91 -16.19 -6.30 13.34
C PHE A 91 -15.63 -6.53 11.94
N SER A 92 -15.96 -5.61 11.03
CA SER A 92 -15.39 -5.58 9.69
C SER A 92 -15.06 -4.15 9.25
N ILE A 93 -13.99 -4.00 8.48
CA ILE A 93 -13.56 -2.76 7.84
C ILE A 93 -13.41 -3.06 6.35
N THR A 94 -14.17 -2.36 5.53
CA THR A 94 -14.10 -2.43 4.07
C THR A 94 -13.24 -1.28 3.57
N LEU A 95 -12.13 -1.60 2.93
CA LEU A 95 -11.23 -0.67 2.26
C LEU A 95 -11.55 -0.60 0.77
N ILE A 96 -11.74 0.61 0.26
CA ILE A 96 -11.92 0.91 -1.15
C ILE A 96 -10.77 1.83 -1.55
N ALA A 97 -9.84 1.33 -2.36
CA ALA A 97 -8.92 2.23 -3.08
C ALA A 97 -9.75 3.01 -4.10
N ASN A 98 -9.62 4.33 -4.11
CA ASN A 98 -10.36 5.22 -5.01
C ASN A 98 -9.53 5.51 -6.25
N GLU A 99 -8.27 5.95 -6.08
CA GLU A 99 -7.32 6.24 -7.16
C GLU A 99 -5.87 6.05 -6.69
N VAL A 100 -4.96 5.77 -7.62
CA VAL A 100 -3.51 5.67 -7.39
C VAL A 100 -2.80 6.45 -8.50
N ASP A 101 -2.21 7.61 -8.17
CA ASP A 101 -1.66 8.59 -9.14
C ASP A 101 -2.62 8.88 -10.32
N GLY A 102 -3.92 9.02 -10.03
CA GLY A 102 -4.97 9.24 -11.03
C GLY A 102 -5.38 7.98 -11.82
N GLY A 103 -4.75 6.83 -11.57
CA GLY A 103 -5.20 5.53 -12.06
C GLY A 103 -6.42 5.06 -11.27
N VAL A 104 -7.47 4.60 -11.97
CA VAL A 104 -8.67 4.03 -11.34
C VAL A 104 -8.49 2.54 -11.00
N PRO A 105 -9.10 2.03 -9.92
CA PRO A 105 -9.08 0.63 -9.54
C PRO A 105 -9.58 -0.28 -10.66
N VAL A 106 -8.92 -1.42 -10.83
CA VAL A 106 -9.45 -2.48 -11.68
C VAL A 106 -10.71 -3.03 -11.00
N PRO A 107 -11.84 -3.21 -11.71
CA PRO A 107 -13.14 -3.56 -11.11
C PRO A 107 -13.18 -4.78 -10.17
N ASN A 108 -12.16 -5.65 -10.19
CA ASN A 108 -12.09 -6.87 -9.38
C ASN A 108 -11.04 -6.80 -8.25
N GLY A 109 -10.37 -5.65 -8.03
CA GLY A 109 -9.31 -5.50 -7.02
C GLY A 109 -9.77 -4.94 -5.67
N THR A 110 -10.91 -4.25 -5.64
CA THR A 110 -11.52 -3.63 -4.45
C THR A 110 -13.04 -3.85 -4.50
N PRO A 111 -13.74 -3.96 -3.36
CA PRO A 111 -13.29 -3.69 -1.99
C PRO A 111 -12.45 -4.82 -1.36
N ILE A 112 -11.59 -4.44 -0.43
CA ILE A 112 -10.85 -5.38 0.44
C ILE A 112 -11.53 -5.38 1.81
N VAL A 113 -11.95 -6.55 2.30
CA VAL A 113 -12.60 -6.68 3.61
C VAL A 113 -11.60 -7.20 4.64
N ILE A 114 -11.35 -6.37 5.65
CA ILE A 114 -10.56 -6.69 6.83
C ILE A 114 -11.56 -7.02 7.94
N SER A 115 -11.35 -8.12 8.66
CA SER A 115 -12.27 -8.56 9.72
C SER A 115 -11.52 -8.88 11.00
N GLY A 116 -12.26 -8.95 12.10
CA GLY A 116 -11.72 -9.31 13.39
C GLY A 116 -12.81 -9.46 14.44
N VAL A 117 -12.40 -9.53 15.70
CA VAL A 117 -13.29 -9.58 16.86
C VAL A 117 -12.85 -8.61 17.95
N LEU A 118 -13.81 -8.12 18.72
CA LEU A 118 -13.60 -7.35 19.95
C LEU A 118 -13.74 -8.27 21.16
N ASP A 119 -12.77 -8.21 22.06
CA ASP A 119 -12.74 -8.96 23.30
C ASP A 119 -12.30 -8.10 24.48
N GLY A 120 -13.10 -8.07 25.54
CA GLY A 120 -12.78 -7.40 26.79
C GLY A 120 -13.98 -6.69 27.39
N THR A 121 -13.73 -5.64 28.16
CA THR A 121 -14.78 -4.96 28.92
C THR A 121 -14.54 -3.46 28.99
N VAL A 122 -15.59 -2.67 28.81
CA VAL A 122 -15.62 -1.24 29.13
C VAL A 122 -16.36 -1.08 30.44
N THR A 123 -15.80 -0.35 31.40
CA THR A 123 -16.41 -0.12 32.72
C THR A 123 -16.40 1.37 33.05
N GLY A 124 -17.60 1.95 33.15
CA GLY A 124 -17.80 3.39 33.19
C GLY A 124 -17.07 4.12 32.04
N GLY A 125 -16.77 5.41 32.23
CA GLY A 125 -16.05 6.19 31.22
C GLY A 125 -14.52 6.06 31.25
N LYS A 126 -13.95 5.43 32.29
CA LYS A 126 -12.52 5.55 32.65
C LYS A 126 -11.68 4.28 32.43
N GLN A 127 -12.32 3.14 32.19
CA GLN A 127 -11.63 1.86 32.09
C GLN A 127 -12.09 1.11 30.85
N SER A 128 -11.12 0.62 30.09
CA SER A 128 -11.33 -0.27 28.95
C SER A 128 -10.22 -1.31 28.95
N THR A 129 -10.60 -2.57 28.83
CA THR A 129 -9.70 -3.70 28.55
C THR A 129 -9.98 -4.31 27.18
N VAL A 130 -10.82 -3.66 26.37
CA VAL A 130 -11.22 -4.17 25.06
C VAL A 130 -10.03 -4.17 24.11
N ARG A 131 -9.83 -5.30 23.45
CA ARG A 131 -8.88 -5.51 22.37
C ARG A 131 -9.64 -5.70 21.08
N ALA A 132 -9.18 -5.05 20.01
CA ALA A 132 -9.58 -5.39 18.66
C ALA A 132 -8.55 -6.34 18.05
N LEU A 133 -8.96 -7.58 17.83
CA LEU A 133 -8.15 -8.67 17.31
C LEU A 133 -8.51 -8.87 15.84
N PHE A 134 -7.61 -8.47 14.95
CA PHE A 134 -7.76 -8.65 13.51
C PHE A 134 -7.46 -10.09 13.09
N ASN A 135 -8.28 -10.61 12.18
CA ASN A 135 -7.99 -11.85 11.49
C ASN A 135 -6.75 -11.66 10.61
N PRO A 136 -5.78 -12.59 10.63
CA PRO A 136 -4.62 -12.51 9.75
C PRO A 136 -5.06 -12.58 8.27
N ILE A 137 -4.69 -11.58 7.48
CA ILE A 137 -5.01 -11.57 6.03
C ILE A 137 -3.80 -11.83 5.13
N GLY A 138 -2.58 -11.89 5.69
CA GLY A 138 -1.34 -12.02 4.92
C GLY A 138 -1.05 -10.78 4.05
N GLU A 139 -0.43 -11.01 2.89
CA GLU A 139 -0.26 -10.00 1.85
C GLU A 139 -1.45 -10.06 0.88
N VAL A 140 -2.14 -8.94 0.68
CA VAL A 140 -3.28 -8.85 -0.24
C VAL A 140 -2.87 -8.04 -1.47
N PRO A 141 -2.55 -8.68 -2.60
CA PRO A 141 -2.21 -7.99 -3.83
C PRO A 141 -3.46 -7.50 -4.56
N PHE A 142 -3.42 -6.28 -5.11
CA PHE A 142 -4.45 -5.74 -6.00
C PHE A 142 -3.88 -4.75 -7.01
N MET A 143 -4.63 -4.45 -8.07
CA MET A 143 -4.19 -3.58 -9.17
C MET A 143 -5.02 -2.30 -9.22
N THR A 144 -4.34 -1.17 -9.43
CA THR A 144 -4.98 0.13 -9.70
C THR A 144 -4.29 0.76 -10.90
N GLY A 145 -4.98 0.84 -12.05
CA GLY A 145 -4.36 1.27 -13.30
C GLY A 145 -3.09 0.48 -13.64
N ALA A 146 -1.96 1.18 -13.78
CA ALA A 146 -0.65 0.61 -14.07
C ALA A 146 0.15 0.26 -12.80
N PHE A 147 -0.47 0.22 -11.63
CA PHE A 147 0.21 -0.02 -10.36
C PHE A 147 -0.20 -1.35 -9.75
N ALA A 148 0.80 -2.10 -9.27
CA ALA A 148 0.63 -3.26 -8.41
C ALA A 148 0.74 -2.80 -6.95
N ASN A 149 -0.27 -3.14 -6.17
CA ASN A 149 -0.39 -2.76 -4.76
C ASN A 149 -0.36 -4.01 -3.90
N VAL A 150 0.25 -3.92 -2.72
CA VAL A 150 0.27 -4.99 -1.72
C VAL A 150 -0.10 -4.39 -0.36
N LEU A 151 -1.26 -4.81 0.16
CA LEU A 151 -1.75 -4.43 1.48
C LEU A 151 -1.27 -5.44 2.53
N THR A 152 -0.86 -4.94 3.69
CA THR A 152 -0.46 -5.73 4.86
C THR A 152 -1.03 -5.13 6.15
N LEU A 153 -1.35 -5.98 7.13
CA LEU A 153 -1.66 -5.57 8.51
C LEU A 153 -0.49 -5.93 9.43
N PRO A 154 0.40 -4.97 9.73
CA PRO A 154 1.56 -5.22 10.58
C PRO A 154 1.18 -5.39 12.06
N VAL A 155 0.07 -4.79 12.49
CA VAL A 155 -0.48 -4.91 13.84
C VAL A 155 -1.84 -5.59 13.74
N THR A 156 -1.99 -6.72 14.44
CA THR A 156 -3.23 -7.51 14.45
C THR A 156 -3.97 -7.46 15.78
N ASP A 157 -3.43 -6.74 16.75
CA ASP A 157 -3.99 -6.62 18.10
C ASP A 157 -3.77 -5.20 18.63
N ILE A 158 -4.86 -4.49 18.90
CA ILE A 158 -4.84 -3.14 19.44
C ILE A 158 -5.75 -3.01 20.65
N TYR A 159 -5.31 -2.27 21.67
CA TYR A 159 -6.12 -1.96 22.85
C TYR A 159 -6.93 -0.70 22.61
N LEU A 160 -8.24 -0.76 22.85
CA LEU A 160 -9.12 0.38 22.71
C LEU A 160 -9.09 1.22 23.97
N VAL A 161 -8.72 2.50 23.82
CA VAL A 161 -8.64 3.44 24.93
C VAL A 161 -10.04 3.83 25.43
N PRO A 162 -10.24 4.05 26.74
CA PRO A 162 -11.53 4.48 27.28
C PRO A 162 -11.85 5.93 26.86
N SER A 163 -13.13 6.32 26.95
CA SER A 163 -13.61 7.66 26.56
C SER A 163 -12.87 8.84 27.18
N THR A 164 -12.28 8.68 28.37
CA THR A 164 -11.51 9.75 29.03
C THR A 164 -10.09 9.92 28.51
N THR A 165 -9.61 9.01 27.65
CA THR A 165 -8.28 9.06 27.04
C THR A 165 -8.44 9.26 25.55
N ASN A 166 -7.93 10.37 25.01
CA ASN A 166 -8.06 10.70 23.58
C ASN A 166 -9.51 10.60 23.06
N GLU A 167 -10.49 11.01 23.89
CA GLU A 167 -11.93 10.91 23.56
C GLU A 167 -12.42 9.49 23.21
N GLY A 168 -11.71 8.45 23.66
CA GLY A 168 -12.02 7.06 23.34
C GLY A 168 -11.61 6.64 21.93
N VAL A 169 -10.79 7.44 21.25
CA VAL A 169 -10.40 7.22 19.84
C VAL A 169 -9.11 6.39 19.77
N THR A 170 -9.20 5.25 19.09
CA THR A 170 -8.06 4.36 18.79
C THR A 170 -8.02 4.10 17.28
N THR A 171 -6.94 4.53 16.63
CA THR A 171 -6.78 4.37 15.18
C THR A 171 -6.36 2.94 14.81
N ALA A 172 -7.04 2.37 13.82
CA ALA A 172 -6.59 1.14 13.17
C ALA A 172 -5.68 1.50 11.98
N GLU A 173 -4.57 0.80 11.81
CA GLU A 173 -3.59 1.12 10.76
C GLU A 173 -3.30 -0.09 9.88
N ALA A 174 -3.00 0.18 8.62
CA ALA A 174 -2.47 -0.80 7.68
C ALA A 174 -1.27 -0.21 6.95
N HIS A 175 -0.59 -1.05 6.17
CA HIS A 175 0.56 -0.63 5.39
C HIS A 175 0.38 -1.06 3.93
N LEU A 176 0.57 -0.11 3.02
CA LEU A 176 0.44 -0.32 1.59
C LEU A 176 1.78 -0.06 0.89
N ARG A 177 2.16 -0.98 0.02
CA ARG A 177 3.26 -0.79 -0.93
C ARG A 177 2.70 -0.77 -2.34
N THR A 178 3.18 0.18 -3.13
CA THR A 178 2.77 0.36 -4.52
C THR A 178 3.99 0.36 -5.41
N SER A 179 3.92 -0.36 -6.53
CA SER A 179 4.97 -0.39 -7.55
C SER A 179 4.39 -0.22 -8.95
N PRO A 180 5.02 0.59 -9.82
CA PRO A 180 4.60 0.70 -11.20
C PRO A 180 4.86 -0.61 -11.94
N VAL A 181 3.89 -1.05 -12.72
CA VAL A 181 3.98 -2.21 -13.61
C VAL A 181 4.55 -1.74 -14.95
N PRO A 182 5.71 -2.25 -15.40
CA PRO A 182 6.31 -1.83 -16.66
C PRO A 182 5.36 -2.05 -17.85
N GLU A 183 5.18 -1.01 -18.67
CA GLU A 183 4.43 -1.16 -19.92
C GLU A 183 5.15 -2.10 -20.90
N PRO A 184 4.41 -2.90 -21.70
CA PRO A 184 5.00 -3.78 -22.71
C PRO A 184 5.92 -3.06 -23.70
N THR A 185 5.63 -1.78 -23.97
CA THR A 185 6.38 -0.90 -24.87
C THR A 185 7.79 -0.59 -24.35
N THR A 186 7.96 -0.40 -23.04
CA THR A 186 9.27 -0.17 -22.41
C THR A 186 10.17 -1.40 -22.56
N ILE A 187 9.59 -2.59 -22.39
CA ILE A 187 10.30 -3.87 -22.61
C ILE A 187 10.69 -4.00 -24.08
N ALA A 188 9.76 -3.71 -25.00
CA ALA A 188 10.02 -3.76 -26.43
C ALA A 188 11.12 -2.77 -26.86
N LEU A 189 11.13 -1.55 -26.32
CA LEU A 189 12.15 -0.55 -26.62
C LEU A 189 13.54 -0.97 -26.11
N PHE A 190 13.59 -1.58 -24.92
CA PHE A 190 14.84 -2.12 -24.38
C PHE A 190 15.36 -3.31 -25.22
N LEU A 191 14.49 -4.22 -25.61
CA LEU A 191 14.88 -5.38 -26.44
C LEU A 191 15.29 -4.96 -27.86
N THR A 192 14.59 -4.00 -28.47
CA THR A 192 14.92 -3.49 -29.81
C THR A 192 16.24 -2.72 -29.83
N THR A 193 16.55 -1.94 -28.79
CA THR A 193 17.84 -1.27 -28.67
C THR A 193 18.98 -2.27 -28.48
N LEU A 194 18.82 -3.29 -27.64
CA LEU A 194 19.80 -4.37 -27.48
C LEU A 194 20.01 -5.16 -28.78
N ALA A 195 18.94 -5.54 -29.48
CA ALA A 195 19.02 -6.25 -30.75
C ALA A 195 19.73 -5.40 -31.82
N GLY A 196 19.44 -4.10 -31.89
CA GLY A 196 20.10 -3.16 -32.79
C GLY A 196 21.61 -3.03 -32.52
N LEU A 197 22.01 -2.97 -31.25
CA LEU A 197 23.43 -2.95 -30.85
C LEU A 197 24.15 -4.26 -31.20
N GLY A 198 23.52 -5.41 -30.97
CA GLY A 198 24.07 -6.73 -31.31
C GLY A 198 24.28 -6.93 -32.82
N LEU A 199 23.30 -6.53 -33.64
CA LEU A 199 23.42 -6.57 -35.09
C LEU A 199 24.56 -5.68 -35.60
N ARG A 200 24.70 -4.46 -35.05
CA ARG A 200 25.79 -3.54 -35.42
C ARG A 200 27.17 -4.09 -35.12
N HIS A 201 27.33 -4.86 -34.04
CA HIS A 201 28.61 -5.52 -33.72
C HIS A 201 28.95 -6.63 -34.73
N ARG A 202 27.95 -7.40 -35.16
CA ARG A 202 28.12 -8.47 -36.15
C ARG A 202 28.54 -7.94 -37.52
N PHE A 203 27.94 -6.84 -38.00
CA PHE A 203 28.34 -6.23 -39.27
C PHE A 203 29.75 -5.62 -39.28
N ARG A 204 30.34 -5.33 -38.11
CA ARG A 204 31.72 -4.83 -38.02
C ARG A 204 32.79 -5.92 -38.01
N THR A 205 32.43 -7.15 -37.66
CA THR A 205 33.37 -8.29 -37.59
C THR A 205 33.46 -9.06 -38.90
N THR A 206 32.48 -8.89 -39.79
CA THR A 206 32.51 -9.41 -41.17
C THR A 206 32.99 -8.34 -42.15
N SER A 207 34.28 -8.01 -42.13
CA SER A 207 34.94 -7.30 -43.24
C SER A 207 35.97 -8.27 -43.84
N PRO A 208 35.73 -8.82 -45.05
CA PRO A 208 36.67 -9.71 -45.70
C PRO A 208 37.88 -8.91 -46.23
N VAL A 209 39.07 -9.48 -46.02
CA VAL A 209 40.33 -9.10 -46.69
C VAL A 209 40.26 -9.52 -48.16
#